data_AF-A0A8H5QBC9-F1
#
_entry.id   AF-A0A8H5QBC9-F1
#
_cell.length_a   1.000
_cell.length_b   1.000
_cell.length_c   1.000
_cell.angle_alpha   90.00
_cell.angle_beta   90.00
_cell.angle_gamma   90.00
#
_symmetry.space_group_name_H-M   'P 1'
#
loop_
_entity.id
_entity.type
_entity.pdbx_description
1 polymer ?
#
loop_
_entity_poly.entity_id
_entity_poly.type
_entity_poly.pdbx_seq_one_letter_code
_entity_poly.pdbx_strand_id
1 'polypeptide(L)'
;MSKKIFLSFLDEIPDDKLEGFPPRNGQITLYTQKEQNGQNYRLDKQGLTSDKRHNLQIQANKQAKSTSVRKQAPSTVATVLVLEWSDPAVTPGQVRDAFKKSYNNGGSVEKLGTQPKPETKKKTK
;
A
#
# COMPACT_ATOMS: atom_id res chain seq x y z
N MET A 1 20.22 5.90 -5.34
CA MET A 1 20.04 6.00 -3.86
C MET A 1 18.57 5.90 -3.39
N SER A 2 17.57 5.83 -4.28
CA SER A 2 16.15 5.89 -3.86
C SER A 2 15.59 4.62 -3.19
N LYS A 3 16.13 3.44 -3.53
CA LYS A 3 15.62 2.14 -3.01
C LYS A 3 15.81 1.95 -1.51
N LYS A 4 16.96 2.34 -0.94
CA LYS A 4 17.21 2.24 0.51
C LYS A 4 16.24 3.10 1.32
N ILE A 5 15.98 4.33 0.85
CA ILE A 5 15.04 5.26 1.49
C ILE A 5 13.61 4.69 1.43
N PHE A 6 13.24 4.11 0.30
CA PHE A 6 11.92 3.48 0.13
C PHE A 6 11.74 2.25 1.03
N LEU A 7 12.74 1.36 1.10
CA LEU A 7 12.69 0.20 2.00
C LEU A 7 12.60 0.63 3.46
N SER A 8 13.41 1.61 3.87
CA SER A 8 13.35 2.17 5.22
C SER A 8 11.99 2.78 5.53
N PHE A 9 11.33 3.39 4.56
CA PHE A 9 9.96 3.88 4.73
C PHE A 9 8.97 2.73 4.96
N LEU A 10 9.06 1.63 4.19
CA LEU A 10 8.19 0.47 4.37
C LEU A 10 8.33 -0.19 5.75
N ASP A 11 9.55 -0.25 6.27
CA ASP A 11 9.82 -0.79 7.60
C ASP A 11 9.33 0.15 8.72
N GLU A 12 9.16 1.44 8.42
CA GLU A 12 8.68 2.45 9.37
C GLU A 12 7.15 2.50 9.48
N ILE A 13 6.43 2.06 8.44
CA ILE A 13 4.96 2.01 8.45
C ILE A 13 4.55 0.94 9.46
N PRO A 14 3.78 1.27 10.50
CA PRO A 14 3.35 0.29 11.48
C PRO A 14 2.24 -0.60 10.90
N ASP A 15 2.15 -1.82 11.42
CA ASP A 15 1.28 -2.89 10.88
C ASP A 15 -0.21 -2.47 10.89
N ASP A 16 -0.63 -1.69 11.91
CA ASP A 16 -1.98 -1.14 12.06
C ASP A 16 -2.39 -0.19 10.93
N LYS A 17 -1.44 0.33 10.14
CA LYS A 17 -1.71 1.15 8.94
C LYS A 17 -1.81 0.34 7.67
N LEU A 18 -1.44 -0.94 7.72
CA LEU A 18 -1.47 -1.89 6.62
C LEU A 18 -2.60 -2.93 6.77
N GLU A 19 -3.42 -2.81 7.80
CA GLU A 19 -4.61 -3.62 8.05
C GLU A 19 -5.80 -2.75 8.50
N GLY A 20 -7.01 -3.31 8.50
CA GLY A 20 -8.21 -2.63 9.02
C GLY A 20 -8.53 -1.30 8.33
N PHE A 21 -8.33 -1.19 7.01
CA PHE A 21 -8.51 0.05 6.27
C PHE A 21 -9.94 0.59 6.42
N PRO A 22 -10.12 1.90 6.68
CA PRO A 22 -11.46 2.45 6.89
C PRO A 22 -12.31 2.26 5.63
N PRO A 23 -13.57 1.78 5.77
CA PRO A 23 -14.47 1.50 4.64
C PRO A 23 -14.94 2.77 3.92
N ARG A 24 -14.58 3.96 4.41
CA ARG A 24 -14.95 5.23 3.77
C ARG A 24 -14.40 5.33 2.36
N ASN A 25 -15.28 5.66 1.43
CA ASN A 25 -14.93 6.14 0.10
C ASN A 25 -14.33 7.54 0.25
N GLY A 26 -13.01 7.63 0.12
CA GLY A 26 -12.29 8.89 0.22
C GLY A 26 -10.79 8.69 0.20
N GLN A 27 -10.09 9.70 -0.29
CA GLN A 27 -8.64 9.76 -0.20
C GLN A 27 -8.25 10.11 1.24
N ILE A 28 -7.37 9.31 1.87
CA ILE A 28 -6.81 9.61 3.19
C ILE A 28 -5.34 9.23 3.24
N THR A 29 -4.52 10.09 3.84
CA THR A 29 -3.14 9.75 4.17
C THR A 29 -3.13 8.85 5.39
N LEU A 30 -2.71 7.60 5.22
CA LEU A 30 -2.64 6.62 6.30
C LEU A 30 -1.38 6.82 7.14
N TYR A 31 -0.28 7.20 6.49
CA TYR A 31 1.01 7.36 7.16
C TYR A 31 1.92 8.30 6.39
N THR A 32 2.66 9.14 7.09
CA THR A 32 3.73 9.97 6.53
C THR A 32 5.03 9.64 7.23
N GLN A 33 6.12 9.50 6.48
CA GLN A 33 7.43 9.22 7.05
C GLN A 33 7.81 10.25 8.11
N LYS A 34 8.42 9.85 9.23
CA LYS A 34 8.83 10.79 10.28
C LYS A 34 9.77 11.88 9.75
N GLU A 35 9.69 13.06 10.34
CA GLU A 35 10.54 14.22 10.01
C GLU A 35 12.03 13.92 10.16
N GLN A 36 12.39 13.16 11.18
CA GLN A 36 13.78 12.74 11.43
C GLN A 36 14.36 11.96 10.24
N ASN A 37 13.52 11.20 9.53
CA ASN A 37 13.89 10.44 8.34
C ASN A 37 13.71 11.24 7.04
N GLY A 38 13.27 12.50 7.14
CA GLY A 38 13.22 13.46 6.04
C GLY A 38 11.92 13.51 5.26
N GLN A 39 10.83 12.93 5.78
CA GLN A 39 9.48 13.01 5.19
C GLN A 39 9.47 12.67 3.69
N ASN A 40 10.25 11.67 3.26
CA ASN A 40 10.46 11.46 1.82
C ASN A 40 9.21 10.92 1.12
N TYR A 41 8.45 10.07 1.82
CA TYR A 41 7.28 9.40 1.28
C TYR A 41 6.08 9.51 2.22
N ARG A 42 4.91 9.29 1.63
CA ARG A 42 3.64 9.11 2.34
C ARG A 42 2.89 7.92 1.75
N LEU A 43 2.12 7.25 2.60
CA LEU A 43 1.17 6.20 2.26
C LEU A 43 -0.22 6.83 2.24
N ASP A 44 -0.81 6.86 1.06
CA ASP A 44 -2.16 7.33 0.83
C ASP A 44 -3.08 6.16 0.44
N LYS A 45 -4.30 6.17 0.94
CA LYS A 45 -5.41 5.38 0.41
C LYS A 45 -6.17 6.27 -0.54
N GLN A 46 -6.14 6.00 -1.84
CA GLN A 46 -6.83 6.79 -2.88
C GLN A 46 -8.36 6.53 -2.92
N GLY A 47 -8.81 5.39 -2.42
CA GLY A 47 -10.22 5.05 -2.36
C GLY A 47 -10.46 3.54 -2.45
N LEU A 48 -11.70 3.18 -2.74
CA LEU A 48 -12.12 1.81 -3.01
C LEU A 48 -12.31 1.63 -4.52
N THR A 49 -11.75 0.56 -5.07
CA THR A 49 -11.99 0.16 -6.46
C THR A 49 -13.36 -0.52 -6.61
N SER A 50 -13.85 -0.62 -7.84
CA SER A 50 -15.09 -1.36 -8.16
C SER A 50 -15.06 -2.82 -7.67
N ASP A 51 -13.86 -3.41 -7.60
CA ASP A 51 -13.61 -4.76 -7.10
C ASP A 51 -13.57 -4.85 -5.55
N LYS A 52 -14.00 -3.79 -4.85
CA LYS A 52 -13.94 -3.66 -3.38
C LYS A 52 -12.52 -3.78 -2.80
N ARG A 53 -11.49 -3.49 -3.60
CA ARG A 53 -10.10 -3.42 -3.13
C ARG A 53 -9.75 -2.00 -2.74
N HIS A 54 -9.09 -1.84 -1.60
CA HIS A 54 -8.50 -0.58 -1.15
C HIS A 54 -7.29 -0.24 -2.01
N ASN A 55 -7.30 0.93 -2.63
CA ASN A 55 -6.18 1.40 -3.45
C ASN A 55 -5.17 2.15 -2.57
N LEU A 56 -4.08 1.48 -2.22
CA LEU A 56 -2.99 2.03 -1.43
C LEU A 56 -1.86 2.48 -2.36
N GLN A 57 -1.36 3.68 -2.14
CA GLN A 57 -0.32 4.30 -2.96
C GLN A 57 0.75 4.89 -2.06
N ILE A 58 2.01 4.64 -2.42
CA ILE A 58 3.14 5.34 -1.83
C ILE A 58 3.54 6.45 -2.79
N GLN A 59 3.46 7.69 -2.31
CA GLN A 59 3.76 8.88 -3.08
C GLN A 59 5.02 9.56 -2.55
N ALA A 60 5.83 10.09 -3.47
CA ALA A 60 6.97 10.93 -3.11
C ALA A 60 6.49 12.32 -2.70
N ASN A 61 7.04 12.84 -1.59
CA ASN A 61 6.70 14.17 -1.09
C ASN A 61 7.54 15.26 -1.78
N LYS A 62 6.89 16.38 -2.14
CA LYS A 62 7.58 17.56 -2.72
C LYS A 62 8.56 18.23 -1.75
N GLN A 63 8.33 18.05 -0.45
CA GLN A 63 9.19 18.58 0.63
C GLN A 63 10.19 17.54 1.16
N ALA A 64 10.39 16.42 0.44
CA ALA A 64 11.34 15.39 0.85
C ALA A 64 12.75 15.97 1.07
N LYS A 65 13.42 15.57 2.16
CA LYS A 65 14.81 15.97 2.43
C LYS A 65 15.73 15.52 1.29
N SER A 66 15.51 14.31 0.78
CA SER A 66 16.23 13.78 -0.37
C SER A 66 15.88 14.52 -1.66
N THR A 67 16.89 15.12 -2.31
CA THR A 67 16.73 15.77 -3.63
C THR A 67 16.29 14.79 -4.71
N SER A 68 16.71 13.52 -4.63
CA SER A 68 16.31 12.48 -5.58
C SER A 68 14.82 12.16 -5.47
N VAL A 69 14.27 12.16 -4.24
CA VAL A 69 12.84 11.91 -4.02
C VAL A 69 12.01 13.12 -4.41
N ARG A 70 12.49 14.35 -4.14
CA ARG A 70 11.83 15.58 -4.62
C ARG A 70 11.66 15.62 -6.13
N LYS A 71 12.66 15.17 -6.89
CA LYS A 71 12.58 15.08 -8.36
C LYS A 71 11.53 14.08 -8.85
N GLN A 72 11.20 13.08 -8.03
CA GLN A 72 10.15 12.11 -8.34
C GLN A 72 8.78 12.61 -7.90
N ALA A 73 8.69 13.52 -6.93
CA ALA A 73 7.42 14.05 -6.43
C ALA A 73 6.68 14.90 -7.48
N PRO A 74 5.34 14.86 -7.53
CA PRO A 74 4.42 14.08 -6.67
C PRO A 74 4.07 12.71 -7.29
N SER A 75 4.99 12.05 -7.99
CA SER A 75 4.69 10.77 -8.65
C SER A 75 4.41 9.67 -7.64
N THR A 76 3.49 8.79 -8.01
CA THR A 76 3.26 7.53 -7.30
C THR A 76 4.41 6.60 -7.59
N VAL A 77 5.01 6.06 -6.54
CA VAL A 77 6.23 5.25 -6.63
C VAL A 77 5.91 3.77 -6.49
N ALA A 78 4.82 3.44 -5.79
CA ALA A 78 4.30 2.09 -5.69
C ALA A 78 2.79 2.10 -5.44
N THR A 79 2.08 1.13 -5.99
CA THR A 79 0.63 0.98 -5.88
C THR A 79 0.26 -0.46 -5.53
N VAL A 80 -0.58 -0.64 -4.52
CA VAL A 80 -1.07 -1.95 -4.07
C VAL A 80 -2.58 -1.88 -3.86
N LEU A 81 -3.31 -2.87 -4.40
CA LEU A 81 -4.74 -3.04 -4.22
C LEU A 81 -5.01 -4.17 -3.25
N VAL A 82 -5.52 -3.87 -2.06
CA VAL A 82 -5.77 -4.86 -0.99
C VAL A 82 -7.25 -5.17 -0.86
N LEU A 83 -7.62 -6.45 -0.88
CA LEU A 83 -8.97 -6.90 -0.55
C LEU A 83 -9.11 -7.13 0.96
N GLU A 84 -9.87 -6.28 1.65
CA GLU A 84 -10.07 -6.33 3.11
C GLU A 84 -10.74 -7.63 3.57
N TRP A 85 -11.72 -8.12 2.80
CA TRP A 85 -12.47 -9.34 3.09
C TRP A 85 -11.89 -10.57 2.39
N SER A 86 -10.57 -10.61 2.24
CA SER A 86 -9.90 -11.78 1.66
C SER A 86 -9.87 -12.93 2.64
N ASP A 87 -9.93 -14.15 2.12
CA ASP A 87 -9.72 -15.37 2.89
C ASP A 87 -8.65 -16.24 2.19
N PRO A 88 -7.45 -16.39 2.78
CA PRO A 88 -7.01 -15.82 4.06
C PRO A 88 -6.84 -14.29 4.01
N ALA A 89 -6.99 -13.63 5.16
CA ALA A 89 -6.82 -12.19 5.29
C ALA A 89 -5.41 -11.75 4.87
N VAL A 90 -5.32 -10.63 4.13
CA VAL A 90 -4.03 -10.06 3.75
C VAL A 90 -3.28 -9.60 4.98
N THR A 91 -2.05 -10.09 5.16
CA THR A 91 -1.19 -9.67 6.27
C THR A 91 -0.41 -8.40 5.94
N PRO A 92 -0.05 -7.57 6.93
CA PRO A 92 0.81 -6.40 6.74
C PRO A 92 2.12 -6.73 5.99
N GLY A 93 2.72 -7.89 6.29
CA GLY A 93 3.92 -8.39 5.59
C GLY A 93 3.71 -8.57 4.09
N GLN A 94 2.57 -9.13 3.66
CA GLN A 94 2.24 -9.27 2.25
C GLN A 94 2.08 -7.90 1.57
N VAL A 95 1.47 -6.93 2.26
CA VAL A 95 1.34 -5.56 1.74
C VAL A 95 2.71 -4.91 1.54
N ARG A 96 3.62 -5.05 2.51
CA ARG A 96 5.00 -4.54 2.39
C ARG A 96 5.72 -5.18 1.19
N ASP A 97 5.62 -6.50 1.02
CA ASP A 97 6.28 -7.19 -0.07
C ASP A 97 5.68 -6.85 -1.45
N ALA A 98 4.37 -6.64 -1.53
CA ALA A 98 3.71 -6.12 -2.73
C ALA A 98 4.20 -4.69 -3.06
N PHE A 99 4.37 -3.81 -2.07
CA PHE A 99 4.95 -2.49 -2.30
C PHE A 99 6.41 -2.58 -2.78
N LYS A 100 7.23 -3.48 -2.21
CA LYS A 100 8.60 -3.72 -2.69
C LYS A 100 8.60 -4.18 -4.14
N LYS A 101 7.69 -5.09 -4.51
CA LYS A 101 7.57 -5.61 -5.88
C LYS A 101 7.10 -4.53 -6.85
N SER A 102 6.05 -3.80 -6.51
CA SER A 102 5.54 -2.65 -7.25
C SER A 102 6.66 -1.63 -7.54
N TYR A 103 7.42 -1.25 -6.51
CA TYR A 103 8.55 -0.33 -6.65
C TYR A 103 9.63 -0.85 -7.61
N ASN A 104 10.02 -2.13 -7.49
CA ASN A 104 11.02 -2.73 -8.38
C ASN A 104 10.54 -2.82 -9.83
N ASN A 105 9.23 -2.93 -10.04
CA ASN A 105 8.58 -2.96 -11.35
C ASN A 105 8.17 -1.56 -11.85
N GLY A 106 8.76 -0.49 -11.32
CA GLY A 106 8.52 0.88 -11.80
C GLY A 106 7.16 1.45 -11.40
N GLY A 107 6.57 0.99 -10.30
CA GLY A 107 5.28 1.45 -9.79
C GLY A 107 4.07 0.67 -10.30
N SER A 108 4.26 -0.59 -10.74
CA SER A 108 3.18 -1.46 -11.21
C SER A 108 2.11 -1.68 -10.13
N VAL A 109 0.87 -1.88 -10.53
CA VAL A 109 -0.22 -2.15 -9.58
C VAL A 109 -0.16 -3.61 -9.15
N GLU A 110 0.18 -3.87 -7.89
CA GLU A 110 0.12 -5.21 -7.31
C GLU A 110 -1.25 -5.44 -6.65
N LYS A 111 -1.83 -6.62 -6.86
CA LYS A 111 -3.16 -6.99 -6.32
C LYS A 111 -2.99 -8.04 -5.23
N LEU A 112 -3.52 -7.76 -4.04
CA LEU A 112 -3.50 -8.66 -2.88
C LEU A 112 -4.90 -9.07 -2.45
N GLY A 113 -4.98 -10.27 -1.88
CA GLY A 113 -6.20 -10.90 -1.41
C GLY A 113 -7.00 -11.58 -2.51
N THR A 114 -7.61 -12.71 -2.14
CA THR A 114 -8.51 -13.51 -2.97
C THR A 114 -9.90 -13.46 -2.37
N GLN A 115 -10.95 -13.42 -3.20
CA GLN A 115 -12.31 -13.53 -2.68
C GLN A 115 -12.49 -14.88 -1.98
N PRO A 116 -13.25 -14.94 -0.87
CA PRO A 116 -13.58 -16.20 -0.23
C PRO A 116 -14.24 -17.11 -1.26
N LYS A 117 -13.73 -18.34 -1.40
CA LYS A 117 -14.32 -19.33 -2.29
C LYS A 117 -15.72 -19.65 -1.71
N PRO A 118 -16.80 -19.55 -2.50
CA PRO A 118 -18.11 -19.96 -1.99
C PRO A 118 -17.99 -21.43 -1.56
N GLU A 119 -18.26 -21.71 -0.29
CA GLU A 119 -18.40 -23.09 0.19
C GLU A 119 -19.46 -23.77 -0.68
N THR A 120 -19.02 -24.66 -1.56
CA THR A 120 -19.88 -25.61 -2.24
C THR A 120 -20.60 -26.38 -1.13
N LYS A 121 -21.85 -26.02 -0.86
CA LYS A 121 -22.75 -26.79 0.00
C LYS A 121 -22.69 -28.23 -0.49
N LYS A 122 -22.02 -29.11 0.27
CA LYS A 122 -22.12 -30.56 0.08
C LYS A 122 -23.61 -30.89 0.23
N LYS A 123 -24.29 -31.11 -0.90
CA LYS A 123 -25.57 -31.81 -0.92
C LYS A 123 -25.28 -33.23 -0.45
N THR A 124 -25.45 -33.48 0.84
CA THR A 124 -25.56 -34.84 1.37
C THR A 124 -26.86 -35.40 0.79
N LYS A 125 -26.71 -36.46 0.01
CA LYS A 125 -27.80 -37.20 -0.63
C LYS A 125 -28.21 -38.35 0.27
#